data_AF-A0A1J4L0Y6-F1
#
_entry.id   AF-A0A1J4L0Y6-F1
#
_cell.length_a   1.000
_cell.length_b   1.000
_cell.length_c   1.000
_cell.angle_alpha   90.00
_cell.angle_beta   90.00
_cell.angle_gamma   90.00
#
_symmetry.space_group_name_H-M   'P 1'
#
loop_
_entity.id
_entity.type
_entity.pdbx_description
1 polymer ?
#
loop_
_entity_poly.entity_id
_entity_poly.type
_entity_poly.pdbx_seq_one_letter_code
_entity_poly.pdbx_strand_id
1 'polypeptide(L)' 'MIKGSVAGCTKRAITLRKTINVNTRRVATEDINLKWIDTSSKFGHGRYQTKEERNKFLGKLKISKAAEKKQ' A
#
# COMPACT_ATOMS: atom_id res chain seq x y z
N MET A 1 -2.33 -8.38 -5.55
CA MET A 1 -3.30 -7.30 -5.23
C MET A 1 -4.63 -7.71 -5.86
N ILE A 2 -5.72 -7.77 -5.11
CA ILE A 2 -7.06 -8.04 -5.66
C ILE A 2 -7.70 -6.70 -5.99
N LYS A 3 -8.35 -6.58 -7.16
CA LYS A 3 -9.09 -5.39 -7.56
C LYS A 3 -10.34 -5.24 -6.68
N GLY A 4 -10.45 -4.13 -5.95
CA GLY A 4 -11.63 -3.83 -5.10
C GLY A 4 -11.56 -4.40 -3.68
N SER A 5 -12.73 -4.64 -3.07
CA SER A 5 -12.88 -5.15 -1.71
C SER A 5 -13.06 -6.68 -1.66
N VAL A 6 -12.80 -7.28 -0.49
CA VAL A 6 -13.00 -8.71 -0.22
C VAL A 6 -13.80 -8.86 1.07
N ALA A 7 -14.60 -9.93 1.16
CA ALA A 7 -15.38 -10.23 2.35
C ALA A 7 -14.47 -10.57 3.54
N GLY A 8 -14.69 -9.89 4.67
CA GLY A 8 -14.04 -10.19 5.94
C GLY A 8 -13.27 -9.04 6.58
N CYS A 9 -12.89 -9.23 7.84
CA CYS A 9 -11.95 -8.35 8.52
C CYS A 9 -10.50 -8.67 8.13
N THR A 10 -9.57 -7.77 8.46
CA THR A 10 -8.14 -8.01 8.27
C THR A 10 -7.70 -9.28 9.01
N LYS A 11 -6.77 -10.04 8.42
CA LYS A 11 -6.25 -11.34 8.91
C LYS A 11 -7.22 -12.54 8.84
N ARG A 12 -8.44 -12.38 8.30
CA ARG A 12 -9.35 -13.51 8.07
C ARG A 12 -8.83 -14.45 6.97
N ALA A 13 -8.92 -15.77 7.19
CA ALA A 13 -8.62 -16.76 6.16
C ALA A 13 -9.62 -16.65 5.00
N ILE A 14 -9.12 -16.57 3.76
CA ILE A 14 -9.92 -16.44 2.54
C ILE A 14 -9.47 -17.50 1.55
N THR A 15 -10.40 -18.31 1.05
CA THR A 15 -10.13 -19.32 0.01
C THR A 15 -10.32 -18.73 -1.38
N LEU A 16 -9.26 -18.67 -2.17
CA LEU A 16 -9.31 -18.23 -3.57
C LEU A 16 -9.54 -19.42 -4.51
N ARG A 17 -10.45 -19.27 -5.48
CA ARG A 17 -10.78 -20.28 -6.48
C ARG A 17 -10.75 -19.67 -7.88
N LYS A 18 -10.36 -20.45 -8.88
CA LYS A 18 -10.58 -20.10 -10.30
C LYS A 18 -12.07 -19.90 -10.59
N THR A 19 -12.36 -19.08 -11.60
CA THR A 19 -13.73 -18.96 -12.14
C THR A 19 -14.17 -20.29 -12.73
N ILE A 20 -15.46 -20.61 -12.59
CA ILE A 20 -16.02 -21.88 -13.08
C ILE A 20 -16.18 -21.83 -14.60
N ASN A 21 -16.54 -20.67 -15.14
CA ASN A 21 -16.78 -20.44 -16.56
C ASN A 21 -15.68 -19.55 -17.13
N VAL A 22 -15.46 -19.66 -18.44
CA VAL A 22 -14.50 -18.83 -19.18
C VAL A 22 -15.06 -17.43 -19.36
N ASN A 23 -14.27 -16.42 -19.02
CA ASN A 23 -14.63 -15.01 -19.24
C ASN A 23 -14.08 -14.55 -20.59
N THR A 24 -14.94 -14.04 -21.47
CA THR A 24 -14.57 -13.52 -22.80
C THR A 24 -14.59 -11.98 -22.89
N ARG A 25 -14.94 -11.30 -21.79
CA ARG A 25 -14.99 -9.84 -21.74
C ARG A 25 -13.58 -9.25 -21.73
N ARG A 26 -13.36 -8.19 -22.51
CA ARG A 26 -12.06 -7.49 -22.59
C ARG A 26 -11.49 -7.07 -21.23
N VAL A 27 -12.34 -6.57 -20.34
CA VAL A 27 -11.95 -6.17 -18.97
C VAL A 27 -11.43 -7.34 -18.13
N ALA A 28 -11.80 -8.58 -18.46
CA ALA A 28 -11.34 -9.78 -17.75
C ALA A 28 -10.04 -10.38 -18.33
N THR A 29 -9.71 -10.07 -19.59
CA THR A 29 -8.54 -10.58 -20.31
C THR A 29 -7.50 -9.50 -20.59
N GLU A 30 -7.60 -8.36 -19.92
CA GLU A 30 -6.65 -7.24 -20.07
C GLU A 30 -5.34 -7.56 -19.36
N ASP A 31 -4.20 -7.28 -20.01
CA ASP A 31 -2.89 -7.33 -19.38
C ASP A 31 -2.67 -6.08 -18.52
N ILE A 32 -2.48 -6.27 -17.22
CA ILE A 32 -2.36 -5.17 -16.26
C ILE A 32 -0.89 -4.86 -16.00
N ASN A 33 -0.44 -3.69 -16.47
CA ASN A 33 0.86 -3.12 -16.10
C ASN A 33 0.67 -1.96 -15.09
N LEU A 34 1.16 -2.16 -13.85
CA LEU A 34 1.04 -1.18 -12.78
C LEU A 34 2.15 -0.12 -12.89
N LYS A 35 1.77 1.16 -12.91
CA LYS A 35 2.73 2.27 -12.99
C LYS A 35 3.22 2.76 -11.62
N TRP A 36 2.34 2.75 -10.61
CA TRP A 36 2.62 3.31 -9.29
C TRP A 36 1.72 2.68 -8.22
N ILE A 37 2.22 2.56 -6.99
CA ILE A 37 1.50 2.04 -5.82
C ILE A 37 1.62 3.05 -4.69
N ASP A 38 0.50 3.41 -4.08
CA ASP A 38 0.48 4.25 -2.89
C ASP A 38 0.95 3.48 -1.65
N THR A 39 2.06 3.91 -1.07
CA THR A 39 2.65 3.37 0.16
C THR A 39 2.51 4.33 1.33
N SER A 40 1.69 5.37 1.19
CA SER A 40 1.39 6.31 2.27
C SER A 40 0.70 5.64 3.46
N SER A 41 0.84 6.23 4.65
CA SER A 41 0.18 5.75 5.86
C SER A 41 -1.34 5.69 5.69
N LYS A 42 -1.94 4.57 6.11
CA LYS A 42 -3.40 4.42 6.25
C LYS A 42 -3.90 4.60 7.68
N PHE A 43 -2.98 4.84 8.61
CA PHE A 43 -3.31 5.32 9.94
C PHE A 43 -3.38 6.85 9.90
N GLY A 44 -4.59 7.40 9.88
CA GLY A 44 -4.84 8.84 9.68
C GLY A 44 -4.67 9.28 8.22
N HIS A 45 -4.18 10.49 8.01
CA HIS A 45 -4.01 11.09 6.68
C HIS A 45 -2.56 10.91 6.18
N GLY A 46 -2.35 9.99 5.24
CA GLY A 46 -1.04 9.77 4.61
C GLY A 46 -0.61 10.93 3.72
N ARG A 47 0.62 11.45 3.91
CA ARG A 47 1.19 12.58 3.14
C ARG A 47 2.48 12.27 2.38
N TYR A 48 3.22 11.27 2.80
CA TYR A 48 4.52 10.90 2.23
C TYR A 48 4.49 9.42 1.84
N GLN A 49 5.16 9.08 0.75
CA GLN A 49 5.25 7.70 0.25
C GLN A 49 6.37 6.93 0.94
N THR A 50 7.47 7.61 1.25
CA THR A 50 8.62 7.01 1.94
C THR A 50 8.99 7.76 3.21
N LYS A 51 9.69 7.07 4.11
CA LYS A 51 10.25 7.69 5.32
C LYS A 51 11.29 8.75 4.98
N GLU A 52 12.05 8.55 3.91
CA GLU A 52 13.07 9.49 3.43
C GLU A 52 12.45 10.79 2.93
N GLU A 53 11.37 10.70 2.15
CA GLU A 53 10.60 11.86 1.68
C GLU A 53 10.10 12.67 2.88
N ARG A 54 9.52 12.00 3.88
CA ARG A 54 9.06 12.64 5.11
C ARG A 54 10.21 13.34 5.85
N ASN A 55 11.35 12.67 6.01
CA ASN A 55 12.49 13.24 6.74
C ASN A 55 13.10 14.43 6.00
N LYS A 56 13.18 14.35 4.66
CA LYS A 56 13.65 15.45 3.81
C LYS A 56 12.71 16.65 3.90
N PHE A 57 11.40 16.41 3.91
CA PHE A 57 10.40 17.48 4.00
C PHE A 57 10.36 18.14 5.38
N LEU A 58 10.36 17.35 6.47
CA LEU A 58 10.27 17.88 7.84
C LEU A 58 11.60 18.44 8.36
N GLY A 59 12.72 18.06 7.74
CA GLY A 59 14.05 18.49 8.16
C GLY A 59 14.47 17.95 9.53
N LYS A 60 15.33 18.69 10.24
CA LYS A 60 15.89 18.26 11.52
C LYS A 60 14.91 18.50 12.66
N LEU A 61 14.35 17.42 13.20
CA LEU A 61 13.45 17.46 14.36
C LEU A 61 14.23 17.40 15.68
N LYS A 62 13.61 17.83 16.78
CA LYS A 62 14.22 17.74 18.13
C LYS A 62 14.49 16.28 18.53
N ILE A 63 13.57 15.38 18.20
CA ILE A 63 13.65 13.95 18.54
C ILE A 63 14.81 13.27 17.79
N SER A 64 15.00 13.59 16.51
CA SER A 64 16.11 13.01 15.74
C SER A 64 17.48 13.44 16.28
N LYS A 65 17.63 14.71 16.68
CA LYS A 65 18.86 15.21 17.32
C LYS A 65 19.16 14.53 18.66
N ALA A 66 18.13 14.21 19.45
CA ALA A 66 18.30 13.52 20.74
C ALA A 66 18.71 12.05 20.56
N ALA A 67 18.26 11.40 19.49
CA ALA A 67 18.69 10.05 19.13
C ALA A 67 20.14 10.01 18.64
N GLU A 68 20.55 10.98 17.82
CA GLU A 68 21.94 11.14 17.35
C GLU A 68 22.94 11.36 18.51
N LYS A 69 22.56 12.10 19.56
CA LYS A 69 23.41 12.33 20.74
C LYS A 69 23.54 11.14 21.69
N LYS A 70 22.71 10.12 21.54
CA LYS A 70 22.71 8.91 22.40
C LYS A 70 23.51 7.75 21.81
N GLN A 71 23.90 7.85 20.54
CA GLN A 71 24.92 7.00 19.92
C GLN A 71 26.30 7.54 20.24
#